data_AF-A0A971YVX6-F1
#
_entry.id   AF-A0A971YVX6-F1
#
_cell.length_a   1.000
_cell.length_b   1.000
_cell.length_c   1.000
_cell.angle_alpha   90.00
_cell.angle_beta   90.00
_cell.angle_gamma   90.00
#
_symmetry.space_group_name_H-M   'P 1'
#
loop_
_entity.id
_entity.type
_entity.pdbx_description
1 polymer ?
#
loop_
_entity_poly.entity_id
_entity_poly.type
_entity_poly.pdbx_seq_one_letter_code
_entity_poly.pdbx_strand_id
1 'polypeptide(L)' 'MKEFLLQNNVDFVYQDITASMRALRAFLHYRDKHPAFASVREAGRVGIPCIVVNDGEKIIFGKPDLTDLV' A
#
# COMPACT_ATOMS: atom_id res chain seq x y z
N MET A 1 -3.83 7.33 8.16
CA MET A 1 -4.30 6.34 7.15
C MET A 1 -5.04 5.20 7.82
N LYS A 2 -4.40 4.45 8.73
CA LYS A 2 -5.05 3.42 9.55
C LYS A 2 -6.31 3.94 10.27
N GLU A 3 -6.22 5.09 10.93
CA GLU A 3 -7.37 5.67 11.67
C GLU A 3 -8.53 6.03 10.74
N PHE A 4 -8.25 6.50 9.52
CA PHE A 4 -9.28 6.81 8.53
C PHE A 4 -10.05 5.54 8.14
N LEU A 5 -9.35 4.43 7.91
CA LEU A 5 -9.99 3.15 7.57
C LEU A 5 -10.85 2.64 8.75
N LEU A 6 -10.33 2.73 9.98
CA LEU A 6 -11.06 2.35 11.19
C LEU A 6 -12.32 3.21 11.40
N GLN A 7 -12.22 4.53 11.23
CA GLN A 7 -13.35 5.46 11.40
C GLN A 7 -14.48 5.25 10.38
N ASN A 8 -14.14 4.70 9.22
CA ASN A 8 -15.11 4.42 8.15
C ASN A 8 -15.49 2.93 8.07
N ASN A 9 -15.15 2.13 9.09
CA ASN A 9 -15.43 0.69 9.16
C ASN A 9 -15.00 -0.09 7.90
N VAL A 10 -13.86 0.28 7.32
CA VAL A 10 -13.27 -0.45 6.20
C VAL A 10 -12.47 -1.61 6.77
N ASP A 11 -12.69 -2.82 6.26
CA ASP A 11 -11.88 -3.98 6.61
C ASP A 11 -10.50 -3.88 5.94
N PHE A 12 -9.44 -4.00 6.73
CA PHE A 12 -8.08 -3.98 6.22
C PHE A 12 -7.14 -4.83 7.05
N VAL A 13 -6.06 -5.29 6.41
CA VAL A 13 -4.94 -5.92 7.10
C VAL A 13 -3.79 -4.92 7.18
N TYR A 14 -3.36 -4.62 8.40
CA TYR A 14 -2.16 -3.82 8.61
C TYR A 14 -0.91 -4.68 8.48
N GLN A 15 -0.01 -4.30 7.57
CA GLN A 15 1.25 -4.99 7.33
C GLN A 15 2.43 -4.06 7.56
N ASP A 16 3.21 -4.33 8.61
CA ASP A 16 4.50 -3.66 8.83
C ASP A 16 5.59 -4.35 8.01
N ILE A 17 6.15 -3.62 7.03
CA ILE A 17 7.18 -4.14 6.12
C ILE A 17 8.53 -4.38 6.81
N THR A 18 8.76 -3.76 7.97
CA THR A 18 10.00 -3.90 8.74
C THR A 18 9.93 -5.05 9.74
N ALA A 19 8.74 -5.59 10.00
CA ALA A 19 8.54 -6.62 11.01
C ALA A 19 9.09 -8.00 10.61
N SER A 20 9.20 -8.31 9.31
CA SER A 20 9.79 -9.58 8.84
C SER A 20 10.19 -9.55 7.37
N MET A 21 11.08 -10.47 6.98
CA MET A 21 11.44 -10.70 5.57
C MET A 21 10.24 -11.09 4.70
N ARG A 22 9.26 -11.82 5.28
CA ARG A 22 8.03 -12.18 4.57
C ARG A 22 7.20 -10.94 4.23
N ALA A 23 7.00 -10.05 5.20
CA ALA A 23 6.26 -8.80 5.01
C ALA A 23 6.97 -7.88 4.00
N LEU A 24 8.29 -7.74 4.13
CA LEU A 24 9.10 -6.98 3.17
C LEU A 24 8.95 -7.56 1.76
N ARG A 25 9.09 -8.88 1.58
CA ARG A 25 8.98 -9.53 0.26
C ARG A 25 7.60 -9.30 -0.37
N ALA A 26 6.53 -9.32 0.42
CA ALA A 26 5.18 -9.01 -0.07
C ALA A 26 5.09 -7.56 -0.58
N PHE A 27 5.61 -6.59 0.16
CA PHE A 27 5.68 -5.20 -0.30
C PHE A 27 6.54 -5.03 -1.56
N LEU A 28 7.72 -5.64 -1.59
CA LEU A 28 8.62 -5.58 -2.75
C LEU A 28 7.98 -6.16 -4.02
N HIS A 29 7.14 -7.18 -3.89
CA HIS A 29 6.39 -7.74 -5.02
C HIS A 29 5.54 -6.66 -5.73
N TYR A 30 4.80 -5.85 -4.95
CA TYR A 30 4.01 -4.76 -5.51
C TYR A 30 4.88 -3.59 -5.97
N ARG A 31 5.85 -3.17 -5.16
CA ARG A 31 6.74 -2.05 -5.48
C ARG A 31 7.45 -2.25 -6.82
N ASP A 32 7.97 -3.44 -7.08
CA ASP A 32 8.82 -3.70 -8.24
C ASP A 32 8.01 -3.96 -9.52
N LYS A 33 6.77 -4.42 -9.39
CA LYS A 33 5.93 -4.84 -10.53
C LYS A 33 4.79 -3.90 -10.86
N HIS A 34 4.21 -3.22 -9.88
CA HIS A 34 3.01 -2.42 -10.10
C HIS A 34 3.38 -1.03 -10.64
N PRO A 35 2.76 -0.56 -11.75
CA PRO A 35 3.14 0.67 -12.43
C PRO A 35 3.02 1.93 -11.57
N ALA A 36 2.10 1.94 -10.59
CA ALA A 36 1.96 3.06 -9.64
C ALA A 36 3.25 3.40 -8.86
N PHE A 37 4.18 2.44 -8.72
CA PHE A 37 5.46 2.66 -8.06
C PHE A 37 6.59 3.13 -8.99
N ALA A 38 6.34 3.31 -10.29
CA ALA A 38 7.40 3.70 -11.24
C ALA A 38 8.10 5.00 -10.81
N SER A 39 7.34 6.06 -10.55
CA SER A 39 7.88 7.35 -10.09
C SER A 39 8.53 7.28 -8.70
N VAL A 40 8.02 6.39 -7.84
CA VAL A 40 8.60 6.13 -6.51
C VAL A 40 9.99 5.52 -6.63
N ARG A 41 10.15 4.55 -7.54
CA ARG A 41 11.41 3.87 -7.83
C ARG A 41 12.42 4.80 -8.50
N GLU A 42 11.99 5.57 -9.48
CA GLU A 42 12.84 6.57 -10.16
C GLU A 42 13.39 7.60 -9.18
N ALA A 43 12.58 8.02 -8.22
CA ALA A 43 12.99 8.94 -7.16
C ALA A 43 13.85 8.30 -6.05
N GLY A 44 14.19 7.00 -6.15
CA GLY A 44 14.99 6.28 -5.14
C GLY A 44 14.30 6.10 -3.79
N ARG A 45 12.96 6.23 -3.73
CA ARG A 45 12.19 6.11 -2.48
C ARG A 45 11.84 4.64 -2.21
N VAL A 46 12.13 4.17 -1.00
CA VAL A 46 12.06 2.74 -0.67
C VAL A 46 10.83 2.34 0.13
N GLY A 47 10.31 3.20 1.02
CA GLY A 47 9.30 2.82 2.02
C GLY A 47 8.15 3.80 2.14
N ILE A 48 7.33 3.94 1.08
CA ILE A 48 6.16 4.81 1.11
C ILE A 48 4.94 4.01 1.60
N PRO A 49 4.22 4.49 2.63
CA PRO A 49 2.94 3.89 3.04
C PRO A 49 1.94 3.90 1.88
N CYS A 50 1.35 2.74 1.60
CA CYS A 50 0.38 2.55 0.55
C CYS A 50 -0.74 1.61 0.97
N ILE A 51 -1.88 1.72 0.32
CA ILE A 51 -2.99 0.76 0.42
C ILE A 51 -2.99 -0.09 -0.84
N VAL A 52 -3.09 -1.40 -0.66
CA VAL A 52 -3.27 -2.38 -1.72
C VAL A 52 -4.74 -2.80 -1.70
N VAL A 53 -5.44 -2.62 -2.81
CA VAL A 53 -6.84 -3.01 -2.97
C VAL A 53 -6.91 -4.20 -3.91
N ASN A 54 -7.79 -5.17 -3.61
CA ASN A 54 -8.03 -6.39 -4.41
C ASN A 54 -6.72 -7.06 -4.89
N ASP A 55 -5.84 -7.42 -3.95
CA ASP A 55 -4.56 -8.09 -4.21
C ASP A 55 -3.62 -7.39 -5.21
N GLY A 56 -3.76 -6.08 -5.39
CA GLY A 56 -2.90 -5.27 -6.25
C GLY A 56 -3.54 -4.82 -7.55
N GLU A 57 -4.85 -4.92 -7.67
CA GLU A 57 -5.61 -4.24 -8.74
C GLU A 57 -5.39 -2.71 -8.69
N LYS A 58 -5.34 -2.16 -7.47
CA LYS A 58 -5.12 -0.74 -7.25
C LYS A 58 -4.17 -0.49 -6.09
N ILE A 59 -3.28 0.48 -6.29
CA ILE A 59 -2.35 0.98 -5.27
C ILE A 59 -2.67 2.45 -5.02
N ILE A 60 -2.95 2.79 -3.76
CA ILE A 60 -3.24 4.17 -3.35
C ILE A 60 -2.13 4.68 -2.45
N PHE A 61 -1.63 5.86 -2.76
CA PHE A 61 -0.66 6.59 -1.93
C PHE A 61 -1.36 7.77 -1.25
N GLY A 62 -1.02 8.03 0.01
CA GLY A 62 -1.62 9.15 0.75
C GLY A 62 -3.03 8.87 1.26
N LYS A 63 -3.82 9.92 1.52
CA LYS A 63 -5.19 9.74 2.05
C LYS A 63 -6.11 9.22 0.92
N PRO A 64 -6.72 8.02 1.06
CA PRO A 64 -7.69 7.53 0.09
C PRO A 64 -9.03 8.26 0.22
N ASP A 65 -9.80 8.32 -0.86
CA ASP A 65 -11.25 8.55 -0.80
C ASP A 65 -11.98 7.21 -0.67
N LEU A 66 -13.18 7.20 -0.06
CA LEU A 66 -13.92 5.95 0.16
C LEU A 66 -14.30 5.25 -1.14
N THR A 67 -14.55 6.00 -2.21
CA THR A 67 -14.84 5.48 -3.55
C THR A 67 -13.65 4.75 -4.17
N ASP A 68 -12.44 4.94 -3.64
CA ASP A 68 -11.25 4.25 -4.14
C ASP A 68 -11.05 2.86 -3.52
N LEU A 69 -11.80 2.54 -2.46
CA LEU A 69 -11.65 1.34 -1.63
C LEU A 69 -12.76 0.30 -1.86
N VAL A 70 -13.70 0.57 -2.77
CA VAL A 70 -14.88 -0.27 -3.10
C VAL A 70 -14.80 -0.74 -4.55
#